data_AF-A0A1A9SZT7-F1
#
_entry.id   AF-A0A1A9SZT7-F1
#
_cell.length_a   1.000
_cell.length_b   1.000
_cell.length_c   1.000
_cell.angle_alpha   90.00
_cell.angle_beta   90.00
_cell.angle_gamma   90.00
#
_symmetry.space_group_name_H-M   'P 1'
#
loop_
_entity.id
_entity.type
_entity.pdbx_description
1 polymer ?
#
loop_
_entity_poly.entity_id
_entity_poly.type
_entity_poly.pdbx_seq_one_letter_code
_entity_poly.pdbx_strand_id
1 'polypeptide(L)'
;MLDDLTKEVKAQLYERARGPLFFTFLVSWIGWNTNGVLVALSDLPAPNKLIQLNILYPDLITHIEYFLIFPTVSSALFIILYPFPAMWAFAYWHKQQRKIKAVQLKIERNTPLSKSEALALRRVSVTQQIKHDAQVRDLSLSNEELEKRMNLLLANISNEKEANSNLRAELSGLRIKLQEFDAAPQQSSFPPSSSSDEKVIFDSLDVAKEFPPQLRLLLIGIRDSENTSKKLRAAKLMDSMALLIAFCMLAMLDGNALSMDVLETLLREKLRFSRIQINDFKSQIKNHALFSYCVLQTNVATHSRPKLPLVSIDSCHPFQS
;
A
#
# COMPACT_ATOMS: atom_id res chain seq x y z
N MET A 1 -11.30 25.59 23.04
CA MET A 1 -12.72 25.45 23.43
C MET A 1 -13.65 25.24 22.25
N LEU A 2 -13.86 26.22 21.34
CA LEU A 2 -14.64 25.95 20.11
C LEU A 2 -14.00 24.84 19.26
N ASP A 3 -12.67 24.83 19.15
CA ASP A 3 -11.95 23.77 18.44
C ASP A 3 -12.18 22.39 19.06
N ASP A 4 -12.26 22.30 20.38
CA ASP A 4 -12.48 21.03 21.09
C ASP A 4 -13.91 20.52 20.87
N LEU A 5 -14.89 21.44 20.87
CA LEU A 5 -16.27 21.12 20.53
C LEU A 5 -16.40 20.66 19.08
N THR A 6 -15.68 21.28 18.13
CA THR A 6 -15.67 20.79 16.74
C THR A 6 -15.01 19.42 16.59
N LYS A 7 -13.97 19.12 17.40
CA LYS A 7 -13.32 17.79 17.38
C LYS A 7 -14.25 16.71 17.93
N GLU A 8 -14.96 17.00 19.03
CA GLU A 8 -15.90 16.06 19.63
C GLU A 8 -17.10 15.80 18.71
N VAL A 9 -17.69 16.86 18.15
CA VAL A 9 -18.78 16.73 17.18
C VAL A 9 -18.32 15.93 15.95
N LYS A 10 -17.13 16.21 15.42
CA LYS A 10 -16.56 15.43 14.31
C LYS A 10 -16.38 13.97 14.70
N ALA A 11 -15.81 13.67 15.87
CA ALA A 11 -15.60 12.30 16.32
C ALA A 11 -16.91 11.51 16.43
N GLN A 12 -17.94 12.11 17.06
CA GLN A 12 -19.26 11.49 17.17
C GLN A 12 -19.95 11.33 15.81
N LEU A 13 -19.80 12.31 14.91
CA LEU A 13 -20.33 12.23 13.56
C LEU A 13 -19.60 11.14 12.76
N TYR A 14 -18.29 10.97 12.90
CA TYR A 14 -17.52 9.92 12.23
C TYR A 14 -17.91 8.53 12.71
N GLU A 15 -18.12 8.33 14.01
CA GLU A 15 -18.59 7.04 14.54
C GLU A 15 -19.99 6.71 14.04
N ARG A 16 -20.91 7.68 14.02
CA ARG A 16 -22.29 7.48 13.56
C ARG A 16 -22.42 7.39 12.04
N ALA A 17 -21.61 8.12 11.29
CA ALA A 17 -21.59 8.08 9.83
C ALA A 17 -21.06 6.76 9.27
N ARG A 18 -20.27 6.03 10.06
CA ARG A 18 -19.88 4.64 9.75
C ARG A 18 -21.01 3.64 9.96
N GLY A 19 -22.10 4.05 10.62
CA GLY A 19 -23.28 3.22 10.78
C GLY A 19 -23.97 2.96 9.43
N PRO A 20 -24.29 1.70 9.08
CA PRO A 20 -24.98 1.38 7.83
C PRO A 20 -26.34 2.09 7.72
N LEU A 21 -27.00 2.37 8.84
CA LEU A 21 -28.29 3.06 8.88
C LEU A 21 -28.18 4.52 8.41
N PHE A 22 -27.18 5.26 8.88
CA PHE A 22 -27.03 6.67 8.50
C PHE A 22 -26.76 6.81 7.01
N PHE A 23 -25.87 5.99 6.47
CA PHE A 23 -25.52 6.05 5.05
C PHE A 23 -26.69 5.62 4.16
N THR A 24 -27.36 4.52 4.47
CA THR A 24 -28.53 4.05 3.69
C THR A 24 -29.69 5.04 3.77
N PHE A 25 -29.89 5.68 4.93
CA PHE A 25 -30.82 6.79 5.07
C PHE A 25 -30.42 7.98 4.20
N LEU A 26 -29.15 8.42 4.22
CA LEU A 26 -28.68 9.56 3.43
C LEU A 26 -28.84 9.31 1.92
N VAL A 27 -28.44 8.13 1.43
CA VAL A 27 -28.61 7.75 0.02
C VAL A 27 -30.09 7.71 -0.35
N SER A 28 -30.94 7.13 0.51
CA SER A 28 -32.37 7.11 0.27
C SER A 28 -32.99 8.51 0.31
N TRP A 29 -32.56 9.36 1.23
CA TRP A 29 -33.01 10.74 1.36
C TRP A 29 -32.71 11.54 0.10
N ILE A 30 -31.49 11.41 -0.44
CA ILE A 30 -31.12 12.02 -1.72
C ILE A 30 -31.97 11.45 -2.86
N GLY A 31 -32.24 10.14 -2.86
CA GLY A 31 -33.05 9.46 -3.87
C GLY A 31 -34.51 9.92 -3.91
N TRP A 32 -35.15 10.10 -2.75
CA TRP A 32 -36.52 10.60 -2.65
C TRP A 32 -36.61 12.12 -2.83
N ASN A 33 -35.57 12.87 -2.47
CA ASN A 33 -35.53 14.33 -2.57
C ASN A 33 -34.67 14.83 -3.73
N THR A 34 -34.65 14.11 -4.86
CA THR A 34 -33.85 14.47 -6.04
C THR A 34 -34.16 15.88 -6.55
N ASN A 35 -35.43 16.24 -6.67
CA ASN A 35 -35.85 17.58 -7.11
C ASN A 35 -35.42 18.67 -6.11
N GLY A 36 -35.57 18.43 -4.81
CA GLY A 36 -35.12 19.36 -3.78
C GLY A 36 -33.60 19.56 -3.78
N VAL A 37 -32.84 18.47 -3.94
CA VAL A 37 -31.37 18.51 -4.07
C VAL A 37 -30.95 19.24 -5.35
N LEU A 38 -31.63 19.02 -6.48
CA LEU A 38 -31.37 19.72 -7.74
C LEU A 38 -31.64 21.22 -7.62
N VAL A 39 -32.75 21.62 -6.98
CA VAL A 39 -33.05 23.04 -6.71
C VAL A 39 -31.98 23.64 -5.77
N ALA A 40 -31.57 22.92 -4.74
CA ALA A 40 -30.53 23.37 -3.81
C ALA A 40 -29.18 23.58 -4.51
N LEU A 41 -28.78 22.65 -5.39
CA LEU A 41 -27.54 22.70 -6.17
C LEU A 41 -27.59 23.62 -7.39
N SER A 42 -28.77 24.07 -7.81
CA SER A 42 -28.92 24.98 -8.95
C SER A 42 -28.30 26.36 -8.68
N ASP A 43 -27.92 27.06 -9.74
CA ASP A 43 -27.37 28.44 -9.67
C ASP A 43 -28.47 29.52 -9.51
N LEU A 44 -29.68 29.14 -9.09
CA LEU A 44 -30.78 30.09 -8.90
C LEU A 44 -30.53 31.04 -7.73
N PRO A 45 -30.97 32.30 -7.81
CA PRO A 45 -30.89 33.21 -6.67
C PRO A 45 -31.74 32.67 -5.51
N ALA A 46 -31.29 32.90 -4.27
CA ALA A 46 -31.92 32.41 -3.04
C ALA A 46 -33.46 32.55 -2.99
N PRO A 47 -34.10 33.68 -3.36
CA PRO A 47 -35.56 33.78 -3.33
C PRO A 47 -36.25 32.80 -4.29
N ASN A 48 -35.69 32.57 -5.47
CA ASN A 48 -36.28 31.66 -6.45
C ASN A 48 -36.17 30.20 -6.01
N LYS A 49 -35.11 29.83 -5.28
CA LYS A 49 -34.97 28.50 -4.69
C LYS A 49 -36.08 28.20 -3.68
N LEU A 50 -36.41 29.17 -2.82
CA LEU A 50 -37.49 29.02 -1.83
C LEU A 50 -38.86 28.90 -2.50
N ILE A 51 -39.13 29.71 -3.53
CA ILE A 51 -40.38 29.60 -4.30
C ILE A 51 -40.50 28.22 -4.94
N GLN A 52 -39.43 27.73 -5.58
CA GLN A 52 -39.44 26.39 -6.17
C GLN A 52 -39.60 25.28 -5.14
N LEU A 53 -39.00 25.43 -3.96
CA LEU A 53 -39.14 24.45 -2.88
C LEU A 53 -40.58 24.42 -2.33
N ASN A 54 -41.23 25.59 -2.18
CA ASN A 54 -42.63 25.68 -1.75
C ASN A 54 -43.59 25.11 -2.80
N ILE A 55 -43.29 25.29 -4.09
CA ILE A 55 -44.08 24.67 -5.17
C ILE A 55 -43.92 23.14 -5.15
N LEU A 56 -42.72 22.64 -4.88
CA LEU A 56 -42.42 21.22 -4.86
C LEU A 56 -43.01 20.50 -3.64
N TYR A 57 -43.12 21.20 -2.51
CA TYR A 57 -43.65 20.67 -1.25
C TYR A 57 -44.69 21.64 -0.67
N PRO A 58 -45.92 21.67 -1.21
CA PRO A 58 -46.93 22.65 -0.81
C PRO A 58 -47.48 22.41 0.60
N ASP A 59 -47.58 21.15 1.02
CA ASP A 59 -48.19 20.77 2.29
C ASP A 59 -47.14 20.28 3.30
N LEU A 60 -47.33 20.59 4.58
CA LEU A 60 -46.48 20.08 5.67
C LEU A 60 -46.45 18.55 5.72
N ILE A 61 -47.57 17.90 5.38
CA ILE A 61 -47.68 16.44 5.33
C ILE A 61 -46.74 15.89 4.25
N THR A 62 -46.81 16.44 3.03
CA THR A 62 -45.91 16.05 1.94
C THR A 62 -44.45 16.31 2.32
N HIS A 63 -44.17 17.38 3.08
CA HIS A 63 -42.82 17.66 3.56
C HIS A 63 -42.30 16.55 4.49
N ILE A 64 -43.11 16.13 5.47
CA ILE A 64 -42.73 15.08 6.43
C ILE A 64 -42.57 13.72 5.73
N GLU A 65 -43.45 13.41 4.78
CA GLU A 65 -43.42 12.14 4.04
C GLU A 65 -42.14 11.99 3.22
N TYR A 66 -41.81 12.99 2.40
CA TYR A 66 -40.63 12.94 1.51
C TYR A 66 -39.31 13.13 2.23
N PHE A 67 -39.25 13.96 3.29
CA PHE A 67 -38.00 14.20 4.00
C PHE A 67 -37.70 13.14 5.07
N LEU A 68 -38.71 12.52 5.69
CA LEU A 68 -38.49 11.64 6.84
C LEU A 68 -39.05 10.23 6.62
N ILE A 69 -40.33 10.08 6.28
CA ILE A 69 -41.00 8.77 6.27
C ILE A 69 -40.45 7.89 5.15
N PHE A 70 -40.51 8.35 3.89
CA PHE A 70 -40.07 7.54 2.76
C PHE A 70 -38.58 7.16 2.86
N PRO A 71 -37.64 8.08 3.13
CA PRO A 71 -36.22 7.72 3.30
C PRO A 71 -35.97 6.73 4.43
N THR A 72 -36.70 6.84 5.55
CA THR A 72 -36.57 5.92 6.70
C THR A 72 -37.09 4.53 6.37
N VAL A 73 -38.26 4.43 5.74
CA VAL A 73 -38.85 3.12 5.38
C VAL A 73 -37.98 2.42 4.35
N SER A 74 -37.52 3.15 3.33
CA SER A 74 -36.69 2.57 2.28
C SER A 74 -35.26 2.25 2.73
N SER A 75 -34.68 3.01 3.67
CA SER A 75 -33.40 2.63 4.29
C SER A 75 -33.55 1.37 5.15
N ALA A 76 -34.62 1.27 5.95
CA ALA A 76 -34.92 0.06 6.71
C ALA A 76 -35.11 -1.16 5.79
N LEU A 77 -35.88 -1.01 4.71
CA LEU A 77 -36.07 -2.05 3.71
C LEU A 77 -34.75 -2.45 3.05
N PHE A 78 -33.90 -1.48 2.70
CA PHE A 78 -32.58 -1.74 2.12
C PHE A 78 -31.68 -2.51 3.08
N ILE A 79 -31.62 -2.14 4.37
CA ILE A 79 -30.83 -2.86 5.38
C ILE A 79 -31.32 -4.30 5.56
N ILE A 80 -32.64 -4.53 5.51
CA ILE A 80 -33.20 -5.88 5.63
C ILE A 80 -32.95 -6.69 4.36
N LEU A 81 -33.03 -6.08 3.19
CA LEU A 81 -32.92 -6.77 1.90
C LEU A 81 -31.47 -7.01 1.48
N TYR A 82 -30.53 -6.15 1.90
CA TYR A 82 -29.11 -6.19 1.52
C TYR A 82 -28.35 -7.48 1.89
N PRO A 83 -28.58 -8.11 3.07
CA PRO A 83 -27.93 -9.37 3.42
C PRO A 83 -28.19 -10.51 2.44
N PHE A 84 -29.36 -10.55 1.80
CA PHE A 84 -29.73 -11.64 0.88
C PHE A 84 -28.82 -11.74 -0.36
N PRO A 85 -28.67 -10.68 -1.19
CA PRO A 85 -27.72 -10.70 -2.30
C PRO A 85 -26.27 -10.79 -1.83
N ALA A 86 -25.92 -10.20 -0.68
CA ALA A 86 -24.58 -10.29 -0.12
C ALA A 86 -24.20 -11.75 0.23
N MET A 87 -25.09 -12.51 0.87
CA MET A 87 -24.88 -13.93 1.16
C MET A 87 -24.72 -14.75 -0.12
N TRP A 88 -25.52 -14.47 -1.16
CA TRP A 88 -25.42 -15.16 -2.44
C TRP A 88 -24.08 -14.87 -3.13
N ALA A 89 -23.68 -13.59 -3.19
CA ALA A 89 -22.40 -13.17 -3.77
C ALA A 89 -21.22 -13.80 -3.01
N PHE A 90 -21.27 -13.82 -1.69
CA PHE A 90 -20.26 -14.43 -0.83
C PHE A 90 -20.15 -15.95 -1.04
N ALA A 91 -21.29 -16.65 -1.10
CA ALA A 91 -21.32 -18.07 -1.38
C ALA A 91 -20.77 -18.41 -2.77
N TYR A 92 -21.13 -17.61 -3.78
CA TYR A 92 -20.60 -17.73 -5.14
C TYR A 92 -19.08 -17.52 -5.15
N TRP A 93 -18.61 -16.45 -4.52
CA TRP A 93 -17.18 -16.13 -4.42
C TRP A 93 -16.38 -17.26 -3.75
N HIS A 94 -16.86 -17.78 -2.62
CA HIS A 94 -16.21 -18.90 -1.94
C HIS A 94 -16.15 -20.17 -2.80
N LYS A 95 -17.20 -20.47 -3.57
CA LYS A 95 -17.18 -21.58 -4.52
C LYS A 95 -16.11 -21.37 -5.60
N GLN A 96 -15.97 -20.15 -6.13
CA GLN A 96 -14.94 -19.84 -7.11
C GLN A 96 -13.53 -19.93 -6.53
N GLN A 97 -13.32 -19.40 -5.32
CA GLN A 97 -12.05 -19.51 -4.62
C GLN A 97 -11.64 -20.97 -4.38
N ARG A 98 -12.59 -21.84 -4.02
CA ARG A 98 -12.33 -23.30 -3.90
C ARG A 98 -11.94 -23.92 -5.24
N LYS A 99 -12.60 -23.55 -6.33
CA LYS A 99 -12.26 -24.04 -7.68
C LYS A 99 -10.87 -23.59 -8.11
N ILE A 100 -10.53 -22.32 -7.91
CA ILE A 100 -9.21 -21.77 -8.24
C ILE A 100 -8.13 -22.52 -7.46
N LYS A 101 -8.29 -22.67 -6.14
CA LYS A 101 -7.35 -23.44 -5.31
C LYS A 101 -7.22 -24.89 -5.77
N ALA A 102 -8.32 -25.54 -6.16
CA ALA A 102 -8.28 -26.90 -6.69
C ALA A 102 -7.50 -27.00 -8.01
N VAL A 103 -7.63 -26.01 -8.91
CA VAL A 103 -6.86 -25.94 -10.16
C VAL A 103 -5.38 -25.67 -9.86
N GLN A 104 -5.08 -24.75 -8.96
CA GLN A 104 -3.72 -24.44 -8.54
C GLN A 104 -2.99 -25.68 -8.00
N LEU A 105 -3.64 -26.44 -7.10
CA LEU A 105 -3.09 -27.70 -6.58
C LEU A 105 -2.81 -28.73 -7.68
N LYS A 106 -3.68 -28.82 -8.69
CA LYS A 106 -3.46 -29.70 -9.85
C LYS A 106 -2.23 -29.28 -10.67
N ILE A 107 -2.04 -27.97 -10.88
CA ILE A 107 -0.92 -27.42 -11.66
C ILE A 107 0.40 -27.63 -10.92
N GLU A 108 0.43 -27.37 -9.62
CA GLU A 108 1.63 -27.49 -8.79
C GLU A 108 2.07 -28.96 -8.57
N ARG A 109 1.30 -29.95 -9.05
CA ARG A 109 1.46 -31.38 -8.75
C ARG A 109 1.55 -31.70 -7.25
N ASN A 110 1.13 -30.75 -6.42
CA ASN A 110 1.00 -30.91 -4.99
C ASN A 110 -0.31 -31.66 -4.75
N THR A 111 -0.27 -32.98 -4.77
CA THR A 111 -1.38 -33.80 -4.26
C THR A 111 -1.60 -33.38 -2.81
N PRO A 112 -2.79 -32.88 -2.43
CA PRO A 112 -3.06 -32.54 -1.05
C PRO A 112 -2.85 -33.80 -0.21
N LEU A 113 -2.01 -33.72 0.84
CA LEU A 113 -1.77 -34.85 1.73
C LEU A 113 -3.12 -35.39 2.20
N SER A 114 -3.32 -36.69 2.01
CA SER A 114 -4.46 -37.37 2.60
C SER A 114 -4.45 -37.18 4.13
N LYS A 115 -5.62 -37.24 4.76
CA LYS A 115 -5.73 -37.06 6.22
C LYS A 115 -4.81 -38.02 6.98
N SER A 116 -4.63 -39.24 6.48
CA SER A 116 -3.70 -40.24 7.03
C SER A 116 -2.24 -39.82 6.89
N GLU A 117 -1.82 -39.30 5.73
CA GLU A 117 -0.45 -38.82 5.52
C GLU A 117 -0.17 -37.58 6.36
N ALA A 118 -1.12 -36.65 6.49
CA ALA A 118 -0.98 -35.48 7.35
C ALA A 118 -0.82 -35.87 8.83
N LEU A 119 -1.56 -36.89 9.28
CA LEU A 119 -1.40 -37.46 10.63
C LEU A 119 -0.06 -38.18 10.79
N ALA A 120 0.39 -38.94 9.79
CA ALA A 120 1.69 -39.58 9.80
C ALA A 120 2.82 -38.55 9.89
N LEU A 121 2.75 -37.48 9.09
CA LEU A 121 3.72 -36.39 9.12
C LEU A 121 3.76 -35.70 10.49
N ARG A 122 2.59 -35.42 11.09
CA ARG A 122 2.53 -34.87 12.47
C ARG A 122 3.21 -35.78 13.48
N ARG A 123 3.01 -37.09 13.39
CA ARG A 123 3.70 -38.06 14.28
C ARG A 123 5.21 -38.01 14.06
N VAL A 124 5.67 -37.98 12.82
CA VAL A 124 7.09 -37.87 12.50
C VAL A 124 7.67 -36.57 13.07
N SER A 125 7.02 -35.43 12.86
CA SER A 125 7.45 -34.12 13.40
C SER A 125 7.54 -34.13 14.93
N VAL A 126 6.54 -34.68 15.62
CA VAL A 126 6.57 -34.81 17.09
C VAL A 126 7.72 -35.73 17.53
N THR A 127 7.92 -36.88 16.88
CA THR A 127 9.04 -37.76 17.24
C THR A 127 10.40 -37.12 16.98
N GLN A 128 10.53 -36.33 15.90
CA GLN A 128 11.76 -35.60 15.59
C GLN A 128 12.01 -34.49 16.62
N GLN A 129 10.97 -33.77 17.04
CA GLN A 129 11.07 -32.76 18.09
C GLN A 129 11.51 -33.38 19.42
N ILE A 130 10.92 -34.51 19.82
CA ILE A 130 11.33 -35.24 21.03
C ILE A 130 12.80 -35.67 20.95
N LYS A 131 13.24 -36.20 19.79
CA LYS A 131 14.64 -36.58 19.57
C LYS A 131 15.58 -35.38 19.64
N HIS A 132 15.20 -34.26 19.04
CA HIS A 132 15.97 -33.02 19.07
C HIS A 132 16.08 -32.48 20.51
N ASP A 133 14.99 -32.44 21.25
CA ASP A 133 14.97 -31.98 22.65
C ASP A 133 15.77 -32.91 23.58
N ALA A 134 15.86 -34.20 23.26
CA ALA A 134 16.77 -35.12 23.94
C ALA A 134 18.23 -34.79 23.64
N GLN A 135 18.58 -34.58 22.36
CA GLN A 135 19.94 -34.21 21.95
C GLN A 135 20.41 -32.89 22.57
N VAL A 136 19.54 -31.87 22.61
CA VAL A 136 19.85 -30.57 23.25
C VAL A 136 20.15 -30.76 24.73
N ARG A 137 19.39 -31.62 25.43
CA ARG A 137 19.63 -31.94 26.85
C ARG A 137 20.93 -32.70 27.06
N ASP A 138 21.25 -33.66 26.22
CA ASP A 138 22.51 -34.42 26.33
C ASP A 138 23.73 -33.51 26.10
N LEU A 139 23.62 -32.59 25.13
CA LEU A 139 24.66 -31.59 24.86
C LEU A 139 24.80 -30.58 26.00
N SER A 140 23.70 -30.12 26.61
CA SER A 140 23.78 -29.20 27.75
C SER A 140 24.45 -29.85 28.95
N LEU A 141 24.14 -31.12 29.24
CA LEU A 141 24.82 -31.88 30.31
C LEU A 141 26.32 -32.04 30.03
N SER A 142 26.68 -32.32 28.78
CA SER A 142 28.09 -32.44 28.37
C SER A 142 28.84 -31.12 28.51
N ASN A 143 28.20 -29.98 28.16
CA ASN A 143 28.78 -28.66 28.33
C ASN A 143 28.98 -28.31 29.82
N GLU A 144 27.99 -28.59 30.68
CA GLU A 144 28.13 -28.40 32.12
C GLU A 144 29.29 -29.22 32.70
N GLU A 145 29.49 -30.45 32.22
CA GLU A 145 30.62 -31.29 32.64
C GLU A 145 31.96 -30.69 32.18
N LEU A 146 32.04 -30.23 30.94
CA LEU A 146 33.24 -29.59 30.39
C LEU A 146 33.59 -28.31 31.15
N GLU A 147 32.60 -27.48 31.49
CA GLU A 147 32.79 -26.27 32.29
C GLU A 147 33.33 -26.60 33.69
N LYS A 148 32.79 -27.65 34.34
CA LYS A 148 33.33 -28.12 35.63
C LYS A 148 34.78 -28.56 35.52
N ARG A 149 35.14 -29.34 34.49
CA ARG A 149 36.53 -29.77 34.25
C ARG A 149 37.45 -28.58 33.99
N MET A 150 37.00 -27.61 33.20
CA MET A 150 37.76 -26.39 32.92
C MET A 150 38.03 -25.59 34.20
N ASN A 151 37.01 -25.42 35.05
CA ASN A 151 37.15 -24.71 36.32
C ASN A 151 38.10 -25.41 37.29
N LEU A 152 38.06 -26.75 37.36
CA LEU A 152 39.02 -27.54 38.15
C LEU A 152 40.47 -27.36 37.65
N LEU A 153 40.68 -27.39 36.33
CA LEU A 153 42.01 -27.17 35.75
C LEU A 153 42.52 -25.75 36.02
N LEU A 154 41.65 -24.74 35.93
CA LEU A 154 42.02 -23.36 36.25
C LEU A 154 42.40 -23.19 37.71
N ALA A 155 41.66 -23.83 38.63
CA ALA A 155 41.99 -23.85 40.06
C ALA A 155 43.35 -24.53 40.33
N ASN A 156 43.64 -25.64 39.63
CA ASN A 156 44.94 -26.29 39.73
C ASN A 156 46.07 -25.39 39.23
N ILE A 157 45.88 -24.71 38.09
CA ILE A 157 46.87 -23.77 37.55
C ILE A 157 47.10 -22.59 38.50
N SER A 158 46.06 -22.05 39.16
CA SER A 158 46.24 -20.98 40.14
C SER A 158 47.03 -21.46 41.35
N ASN A 159 46.74 -22.66 41.87
CA ASN A 159 47.46 -23.26 42.99
C ASN A 159 48.94 -23.51 42.64
N GLU A 160 49.22 -24.02 41.44
CA GLU A 160 50.61 -24.22 40.96
C GLU A 160 51.36 -22.90 40.75
N LYS A 161 50.68 -21.85 40.28
CA LYS A 161 51.29 -20.52 40.16
C LYS A 161 51.65 -19.94 41.52
N GLU A 162 50.78 -20.08 42.51
CA GLU A 162 51.04 -19.66 43.88
C GLU A 162 52.24 -20.42 44.47
N ALA A 163 52.26 -21.76 44.34
CA ALA A 163 53.39 -22.58 44.78
C ALA A 163 54.71 -22.17 44.09
N ASN A 164 54.69 -21.93 42.78
CA ASN A 164 55.86 -21.44 42.04
C ASN A 164 56.29 -20.03 42.47
N SER A 165 55.35 -19.14 42.81
CA SER A 165 55.67 -17.79 43.30
C SER A 165 56.35 -17.85 44.68
N ASN A 166 55.90 -18.73 45.55
CA ASN A 166 56.50 -18.98 46.86
C ASN A 166 57.93 -19.55 46.71
N LEU A 167 58.13 -20.55 45.86
CA LEU A 167 59.46 -21.10 45.55
C LEU A 167 60.41 -20.04 44.98
N ARG A 168 59.93 -19.16 44.09
CA ARG A 168 60.75 -18.06 43.57
C ARG A 168 61.11 -17.05 44.65
N ALA A 169 60.19 -16.74 45.57
CA ALA A 169 60.48 -15.89 46.71
C ALA A 169 61.56 -16.51 47.61
N GLU A 170 61.47 -17.81 47.92
CA GLU A 170 62.49 -18.54 48.66
C GLU A 170 63.87 -18.52 47.97
N LEU A 171 63.90 -18.80 46.66
CA LEU A 171 65.14 -18.75 45.87
C LEU A 171 65.76 -17.35 45.85
N SER A 172 64.94 -16.29 45.78
CA SER A 172 65.43 -14.92 45.84
C SER A 172 66.04 -14.59 47.21
N GLY A 173 65.44 -15.06 48.29
CA GLY A 173 65.98 -14.94 49.65
C GLY A 173 67.31 -15.69 49.81
N LEU A 174 67.45 -16.88 49.22
CA LEU A 174 68.72 -17.62 49.18
C LEU A 174 69.78 -16.91 48.35
N ARG A 175 69.41 -16.32 47.21
CA ARG A 175 70.32 -15.58 46.34
C ARG A 175 70.90 -14.34 47.02
N ILE A 176 70.09 -13.61 47.78
CA ILE A 176 70.56 -12.46 48.56
C ILE A 176 71.61 -12.91 49.58
N LYS A 177 71.36 -14.02 50.29
CA LYS A 177 72.33 -14.61 51.23
C LYS A 177 73.64 -14.98 50.53
N LEU A 178 73.57 -15.57 49.33
CA LEU A 178 74.77 -15.89 48.53
C LEU A 178 75.53 -14.63 48.07
N GLN A 179 74.85 -13.58 47.63
CA GLN A 179 75.50 -12.32 47.24
C GLN A 179 76.18 -11.62 48.43
N GLU A 180 75.65 -11.78 49.64
CA GLU A 180 76.31 -11.32 50.87
C GLU A 180 77.65 -12.04 51.11
N PHE A 181 77.80 -13.28 50.63
CA PHE A 181 79.07 -14.02 50.66
C PHE A 181 80.05 -13.61 49.55
N ASP A 182 79.57 -13.21 48.37
CA ASP A 182 80.41 -12.92 47.18
C ASP A 182 80.82 -11.44 47.03
N ALA A 183 80.45 -10.55 47.97
CA ALA A 183 80.84 -9.15 47.97
C ALA A 183 82.33 -8.92 48.35
N ALA A 184 83.24 -9.46 47.53
CA ALA A 184 84.63 -9.01 47.38
C ALA A 184 84.77 -8.24 46.05
N PRO A 185 85.57 -7.16 45.98
CA PRO A 185 85.46 -6.19 44.90
C PRO A 185 86.27 -6.58 43.67
N GLN A 186 85.64 -6.65 42.49
CA GLN A 186 86.31 -6.44 41.21
C GLN A 186 85.48 -5.57 40.27
N GLN A 187 86.14 -4.51 39.80
CA GLN A 187 85.69 -3.54 38.79
C GLN A 187 85.90 -4.12 37.38
N SER A 188 84.92 -4.03 36.49
CA SER A 188 85.15 -3.63 35.10
C SER A 188 83.83 -3.32 34.37
N SER A 189 83.91 -2.34 33.49
CA SER A 189 82.85 -1.56 32.85
C SER A 189 82.65 -1.93 31.38
N PHE A 190 81.41 -2.03 30.88
CA PHE A 190 81.07 -1.82 29.45
C PHE A 190 79.60 -1.32 29.30
N PRO A 191 79.28 -0.50 28.27
CA PRO A 191 78.05 0.30 28.19
C PRO A 191 76.96 -0.30 27.28
N PRO A 192 75.67 0.09 27.40
CA PRO A 192 74.60 -0.38 26.53
C PRO A 192 74.32 0.57 25.35
N SER A 193 74.16 -0.03 24.17
CA SER A 193 73.75 0.60 22.92
C SER A 193 72.22 0.67 22.76
N SER A 194 71.79 1.78 22.16
CA SER A 194 70.44 2.19 21.74
C SER A 194 69.78 1.35 20.64
N SER A 195 68.46 1.16 20.72
CA SER A 195 67.45 1.07 19.64
C SER A 195 66.23 0.31 20.21
N SER A 196 64.96 0.64 20.00
CA SER A 196 64.30 1.49 19.02
C SER A 196 62.84 1.66 19.48
N ASP A 197 62.32 2.87 19.31
CA ASP A 197 60.91 3.20 19.35
C ASP A 197 60.11 2.34 18.36
N GLU A 198 58.96 1.81 18.77
CA GLU A 198 57.89 1.42 17.85
C GLU A 198 56.57 2.05 18.28
N LYS A 199 56.36 3.27 17.77
CA LYS A 199 55.05 3.92 17.68
C LYS A 199 54.27 3.24 16.56
N VAL A 200 53.08 2.72 16.86
CA VAL A 200 52.07 2.40 15.85
C VAL A 200 50.94 3.43 15.94
N ILE A 201 50.75 4.16 14.84
CA ILE A 201 49.75 5.21 14.61
C ILE A 201 48.87 4.76 13.42
N PHE A 202 47.55 4.85 13.63
CA PHE A 202 46.41 5.01 12.70
C PHE A 202 46.13 3.98 11.57
N ASP A 203 44.85 3.60 11.43
CA ASP A 203 44.02 4.22 10.39
C ASP A 203 42.50 4.16 10.69
N SER A 204 41.90 5.35 10.60
CA SER A 204 40.48 5.65 10.66
C SER A 204 39.90 5.64 9.25
N LEU A 205 38.84 4.87 9.02
CA LEU A 205 38.08 4.87 7.78
C LEU A 205 37.07 6.03 7.78
N ASP A 206 37.36 7.10 7.04
CA ASP A 206 36.38 8.09 6.60
C ASP A 206 35.81 7.65 5.24
N VAL A 207 34.54 7.27 5.22
CA VAL A 207 33.81 6.93 3.99
C VAL A 207 33.01 8.14 3.52
N ALA A 208 33.30 8.48 2.27
CA ALA A 208 32.88 9.65 1.54
C ALA A 208 31.36 9.79 1.35
N LYS A 209 30.98 11.08 1.38
CA LYS A 209 29.86 11.69 0.68
C LYS A 209 29.88 11.34 -0.81
N GLU A 210 28.72 10.99 -1.38
CA GLU A 210 28.25 11.44 -2.71
C GLU A 210 26.81 10.97 -2.97
N PHE A 211 25.91 11.89 -3.34
CA PHE A 211 24.57 11.61 -3.87
C PHE A 211 24.39 12.38 -5.20
N PRO A 212 23.85 11.77 -6.26
CA PRO A 212 23.86 12.35 -7.61
C PRO A 212 22.65 13.24 -7.99
N PRO A 213 22.79 14.08 -9.05
CA PRO A 213 21.85 15.15 -9.39
C PRO A 213 20.91 14.75 -10.55
N GLN A 214 19.80 14.07 -10.27
CA GLN A 214 18.82 13.69 -11.32
C GLN A 214 17.39 14.24 -11.09
N LEU A 215 17.21 15.25 -10.25
CA LEU A 215 15.89 15.81 -9.91
C LEU A 215 15.77 17.31 -10.22
N ARG A 216 16.01 17.70 -11.48
CA ARG A 216 15.89 19.11 -11.91
C ARG A 216 15.16 19.38 -13.23
N LEU A 217 14.36 18.45 -13.75
CA LEU A 217 13.63 18.70 -15.01
C LEU A 217 12.24 18.05 -15.01
N LEU A 218 11.30 18.65 -14.27
CA LEU A 218 9.87 18.42 -14.48
C LEU A 218 9.02 19.56 -13.89
N LEU A 219 9.18 20.75 -14.46
CA LEU A 219 8.29 21.89 -14.22
C LEU A 219 8.35 22.79 -15.46
N ILE A 220 7.40 22.60 -16.37
CA ILE A 220 6.76 23.58 -17.26
C ILE A 220 5.83 22.78 -18.19
N GLY A 221 4.54 23.14 -18.18
CA GLY A 221 3.58 22.69 -19.18
C GLY A 221 2.26 22.21 -18.59
N ILE A 222 1.33 23.14 -18.40
CA ILE A 222 0.04 23.19 -19.09
C ILE A 222 -0.80 24.29 -18.40
N ARG A 223 -0.92 25.41 -19.10
CA ARG A 223 -1.91 26.46 -18.89
C ARG A 223 -2.74 26.53 -20.18
N ASP A 224 -4.03 26.84 -20.01
CA ASP A 224 -5.07 27.06 -21.02
C ASP A 224 -5.96 25.87 -21.42
N SER A 225 -7.12 25.77 -20.77
CA SER A 225 -8.36 25.20 -21.32
C SER A 225 -9.53 25.52 -20.38
N GLU A 226 -9.91 26.80 -20.25
CA GLU A 226 -10.89 27.20 -19.23
C GLU A 226 -12.36 27.27 -19.73
N ASN A 227 -12.62 27.35 -21.04
CA ASN A 227 -13.98 27.66 -21.53
C ASN A 227 -14.82 26.50 -22.10
N THR A 228 -14.28 25.28 -22.24
CA THR A 228 -15.07 24.06 -22.52
C THR A 228 -15.48 23.32 -21.24
N SER A 229 -15.04 23.81 -20.08
CA SER A 229 -15.11 23.09 -18.81
C SER A 229 -16.48 23.10 -18.13
N LYS A 230 -17.37 24.07 -18.38
CA LYS A 230 -18.60 24.20 -17.58
C LYS A 230 -19.69 23.17 -17.94
N LYS A 231 -19.89 22.87 -19.22
CA LYS A 231 -20.84 21.82 -19.67
C LYS A 231 -20.27 20.41 -19.47
N LEU A 232 -18.96 20.24 -19.63
CA LEU A 232 -18.27 18.98 -19.36
C LEU A 232 -18.18 18.69 -17.84
N ARG A 233 -18.14 19.72 -16.98
CA ARG A 233 -18.16 19.56 -15.52
C ARG A 233 -19.50 19.02 -15.03
N ALA A 234 -20.64 19.44 -15.57
CA ALA A 234 -21.95 18.93 -15.13
C ALA A 234 -22.16 17.45 -15.51
N ALA A 235 -21.82 17.06 -16.75
CA ALA A 235 -21.87 15.65 -17.17
C ALA A 235 -20.86 14.78 -16.40
N LYS A 236 -19.63 15.28 -16.19
CA LYS A 236 -18.64 14.61 -15.34
C LYS A 236 -19.05 14.58 -13.87
N LEU A 237 -19.82 15.55 -13.38
CA LEU A 237 -20.30 15.55 -12.00
C LEU A 237 -21.27 14.38 -11.82
N MET A 238 -22.22 14.20 -12.75
CA MET A 238 -23.18 13.10 -12.67
C MET A 238 -22.52 11.72 -12.81
N ASP A 239 -21.57 11.56 -13.75
CA ASP A 239 -20.78 10.33 -13.85
C ASP A 239 -19.91 10.11 -12.60
N SER A 240 -19.33 11.17 -12.03
CA SER A 240 -18.54 11.06 -10.81
C SER A 240 -19.39 10.72 -9.59
N MET A 241 -20.63 11.21 -9.51
CA MET A 241 -21.55 10.88 -8.43
C MET A 241 -22.07 9.46 -8.57
N ALA A 242 -22.39 8.99 -9.76
CA ALA A 242 -22.72 7.59 -10.01
C ALA A 242 -21.56 6.66 -9.63
N LEU A 243 -20.32 7.05 -9.95
CA LEU A 243 -19.11 6.31 -9.60
C LEU A 243 -18.82 6.36 -8.10
N LEU A 244 -19.09 7.50 -7.44
CA LEU A 244 -19.00 7.64 -5.97
C LEU A 244 -20.05 6.77 -5.27
N ILE A 245 -21.29 6.74 -5.76
CA ILE A 245 -22.37 5.90 -5.23
C ILE A 245 -22.01 4.42 -5.42
N ALA A 246 -21.56 4.02 -6.61
CA ALA A 246 -21.11 2.65 -6.88
C ALA A 246 -19.91 2.25 -6.01
N PHE A 247 -18.98 3.18 -5.78
CA PHE A 247 -17.80 2.97 -4.94
C PHE A 247 -18.15 2.88 -3.46
N CYS A 248 -19.06 3.71 -2.96
CA CYS A 248 -19.58 3.59 -1.60
C CYS A 248 -20.33 2.27 -1.41
N MET A 249 -21.11 1.83 -2.40
CA MET A 249 -21.78 0.51 -2.38
C MET A 249 -20.77 -0.64 -2.35
N LEU A 250 -19.64 -0.53 -3.08
CA LEU A 250 -18.53 -1.49 -3.02
C LEU A 250 -17.81 -1.47 -1.67
N ALA A 251 -17.55 -0.29 -1.10
CA ALA A 251 -16.95 -0.15 0.22
C ALA A 251 -17.85 -0.73 1.34
N MET A 252 -19.18 -0.74 1.14
CA MET A 252 -20.12 -1.41 2.04
C MET A 252 -20.18 -2.93 1.85
N LEU A 253 -19.85 -3.45 0.66
CA LEU A 253 -19.84 -4.88 0.35
C LEU A 253 -18.68 -5.62 0.99
N ASP A 254 -17.55 -4.96 1.21
CA ASP A 254 -16.36 -5.66 1.68
C ASP A 254 -16.36 -5.95 3.19
N GLY A 255 -17.26 -5.37 4.00
CA GLY A 255 -17.56 -5.72 5.41
C GLY A 255 -16.39 -5.68 6.41
N ASN A 256 -15.17 -5.63 5.90
CA ASN A 256 -13.92 -5.44 6.59
C ASN A 256 -13.59 -3.97 6.46
N ALA A 257 -13.01 -3.42 7.53
CA ALA A 257 -12.27 -2.18 7.43
C ALA A 257 -11.13 -2.38 6.42
N LEU A 258 -11.42 -2.23 5.12
CA LEU A 258 -10.38 -1.92 4.15
C LEU A 258 -9.71 -0.67 4.72
N SER A 259 -8.44 -0.78 5.12
CA SER A 259 -7.72 0.39 5.59
C SER A 259 -7.82 1.45 4.50
N MET A 260 -7.93 2.71 4.91
CA MET A 260 -7.96 3.84 3.97
C MET A 260 -6.80 3.77 2.97
N ASP A 261 -5.69 3.11 3.32
CA ASP A 261 -4.56 2.89 2.41
C ASP A 261 -4.90 1.97 1.24
N VAL A 262 -5.65 0.87 1.45
CA VAL A 262 -6.08 -0.01 0.35
C VAL A 262 -7.08 0.71 -0.55
N LEU A 263 -7.99 1.49 0.06
CA LEU A 263 -8.93 2.34 -0.65
C LEU A 263 -8.20 3.38 -1.52
N GLU A 264 -7.19 4.05 -0.95
CA GLU A 264 -6.37 5.05 -1.64
C GLU A 264 -5.51 4.41 -2.73
N THR A 265 -5.04 3.18 -2.54
CA THR A 265 -4.28 2.43 -3.55
C THR A 265 -5.16 2.06 -4.74
N LEU A 266 -6.37 1.55 -4.50
CA LEU A 266 -7.35 1.24 -5.54
C LEU A 266 -7.85 2.49 -6.27
N LEU A 267 -8.08 3.60 -5.55
CA LEU A 267 -8.40 4.90 -6.14
C LEU A 267 -7.25 5.40 -7.01
N ARG A 268 -6.00 5.32 -6.54
CA ARG A 268 -4.82 5.69 -7.33
C ARG A 268 -4.68 4.82 -8.58
N GLU A 269 -4.95 3.53 -8.48
CA GLU A 269 -4.84 2.60 -9.61
C GLU A 269 -5.95 2.83 -10.65
N LYS A 270 -7.20 3.02 -10.21
CA LYS A 270 -8.33 3.39 -11.09
C LYS A 270 -8.14 4.77 -11.74
N LEU A 271 -7.61 5.75 -10.99
CA LEU A 271 -7.26 7.06 -11.54
C LEU A 271 -6.09 6.97 -12.54
N ARG A 272 -5.13 6.06 -12.33
CA ARG A 272 -4.09 5.76 -13.34
C ARG A 272 -4.71 5.16 -14.60
N PHE A 273 -5.60 4.18 -14.49
CA PHE A 273 -6.29 3.59 -15.63
C PHE A 273 -7.13 4.61 -16.40
N SER A 274 -7.86 5.48 -15.70
CA SER A 274 -8.62 6.56 -16.34
C SER A 274 -7.68 7.57 -17.03
N ARG A 275 -6.53 7.89 -16.42
CA ARG A 275 -5.51 8.77 -17.03
C ARG A 275 -4.88 8.14 -18.28
N ILE A 276 -4.68 6.83 -18.29
CA ILE A 276 -4.20 6.08 -19.47
C ILE A 276 -5.24 6.14 -20.60
N GLN A 277 -6.53 5.86 -20.31
CA GLN A 277 -7.58 5.96 -21.32
C GLN A 277 -7.77 7.39 -21.87
N ILE A 278 -7.62 8.42 -21.03
CA ILE A 278 -7.67 9.81 -21.48
C ILE A 278 -6.50 10.14 -22.39
N ASN A 279 -5.32 9.58 -22.13
CA ASN A 279 -4.15 9.78 -22.99
C ASN A 279 -4.29 9.06 -24.34
N ASP A 280 -4.84 7.84 -24.34
CA ASP A 280 -5.16 7.11 -25.57
C ASP A 280 -6.23 7.85 -26.39
N PHE A 281 -7.27 8.37 -25.74
CA PHE A 281 -8.30 9.16 -26.41
C PHE A 281 -7.76 10.49 -26.97
N LYS A 282 -6.87 11.17 -26.24
CA LYS A 282 -6.16 12.36 -26.76
C LYS A 282 -5.28 12.01 -27.95
N SER A 283 -4.62 10.86 -27.93
CA SER A 283 -3.82 10.36 -29.06
C SER A 283 -4.70 10.11 -30.29
N GLN A 284 -5.85 9.46 -30.11
CA GLN A 284 -6.83 9.25 -31.18
C GLN A 284 -7.37 10.57 -31.76
N ILE A 285 -7.70 11.55 -30.91
CA ILE A 285 -8.14 12.88 -31.38
C ILE A 285 -7.04 13.57 -32.16
N LYS A 286 -5.77 13.51 -31.69
CA LYS A 286 -4.64 14.13 -32.39
C LYS A 286 -4.42 13.47 -33.76
N ASN A 287 -4.56 12.15 -33.84
CA ASN A 287 -4.44 11.41 -35.09
C ASN A 287 -5.60 11.73 -36.05
N HIS A 288 -6.83 11.86 -35.56
CA HIS A 288 -7.96 12.29 -36.37
C HIS A 288 -7.84 13.74 -36.87
N ALA A 289 -7.32 14.65 -36.05
CA ALA A 289 -7.07 16.03 -36.45
C ALA A 289 -6.00 16.11 -37.54
N LEU A 290 -4.92 15.33 -37.43
CA LEU A 290 -3.88 15.22 -38.46
C LEU A 290 -4.43 14.59 -39.75
N PHE A 291 -5.29 13.58 -39.63
CA PHE A 291 -5.93 12.94 -40.78
C PHE A 291 -6.85 13.93 -41.53
N SER A 292 -7.71 14.66 -40.82
CA SER A 292 -8.55 15.70 -41.42
C SER A 292 -7.74 16.82 -42.06
N TYR A 293 -6.60 17.20 -41.47
CA TYR A 293 -5.71 18.21 -42.06
C TYR A 293 -5.05 17.71 -43.35
N CYS A 294 -4.63 16.45 -43.40
CA CYS A 294 -4.13 15.82 -44.63
C CYS A 294 -5.19 15.75 -45.74
N VAL A 295 -6.43 15.36 -45.40
CA VAL A 295 -7.54 15.28 -46.36
C VAL A 295 -7.93 16.66 -46.91
N LEU A 296 -7.82 17.70 -46.09
CA LEU A 296 -8.02 19.08 -46.54
C LEU A 296 -6.91 19.55 -47.49
N GLN A 297 -5.65 19.16 -47.26
CA GLN A 297 -4.56 19.52 -48.18
C GLN A 297 -4.63 18.78 -49.52
N THR A 298 -5.09 17.53 -49.55
CA THR A 298 -5.25 16.79 -50.82
C THR A 298 -6.42 17.30 -51.67
N ASN A 299 -7.49 17.80 -51.04
CA ASN A 299 -8.61 18.42 -51.77
C ASN A 299 -8.30 19.81 -52.33
N VAL A 300 -7.34 20.55 -51.76
CA VAL A 300 -6.91 21.84 -52.34
C VAL A 300 -6.04 21.64 -53.59
N ALA A 301 -5.35 20.49 -53.72
CA ALA A 301 -4.51 20.19 -54.87
C ALA A 301 -5.28 19.70 -56.12
N THR A 302 -6.56 19.34 -56.01
CA THR A 302 -7.35 18.82 -57.14
C THR A 302 -8.17 19.88 -57.88
N HIS A 303 -8.23 21.12 -57.39
CA HIS A 303 -9.01 22.19 -58.00
C HIS A 303 -8.28 23.03 -59.08
N SER A 304 -7.07 22.65 -59.48
CA SER A 304 -6.31 23.30 -60.57
C SER A 304 -6.27 22.47 -61.86
N ARG A 305 -7.38 21.84 -62.27
CA ARG A 305 -7.50 21.29 -63.63
C ARG A 305 -8.22 22.25 -64.58
N PRO A 306 -7.66 22.56 -65.75
CA PRO A 306 -8.31 23.43 -66.74
C PRO A 306 -9.57 22.76 -67.31
N LYS A 307 -10.62 23.56 -67.44
CA LYS A 307 -11.92 23.20 -68.02
C LYS A 307 -11.74 22.68 -69.45
N LEU A 308 -12.06 21.40 -69.68
CA LEU A 308 -12.34 20.85 -71.00
C LEU A 308 -13.86 20.98 -71.29
N PRO A 309 -14.26 21.17 -72.56
CA PRO A 309 -15.63 21.48 -72.92
C PRO A 309 -16.56 20.28 -72.79
N LEU A 310 -17.76 20.57 -72.29
CA LEU A 310 -18.91 19.67 -72.16
C LEU A 310 -19.33 19.14 -73.54
N VAL A 311 -19.27 17.81 -73.69
CA VAL A 311 -20.01 17.09 -74.73
C VAL A 311 -21.37 16.74 -74.15
N SER A 312 -22.42 17.33 -74.73
CA SER A 312 -23.82 16.99 -74.48
C SER A 312 -24.12 15.63 -75.09
N ILE A 313 -24.56 14.67 -74.27
CA ILE A 313 -25.20 13.44 -74.76
C ILE A 313 -26.63 13.48 -74.26
N ASP A 314 -27.53 13.69 -75.22
CA ASP A 314 -28.96 13.62 -75.10
C ASP A 314 -29.45 12.19 -74.83
N SER A 315 -30.49 12.12 -74.00
CA SER A 315 -31.64 11.21 -74.07
C SER A 315 -31.41 9.70 -74.30
N CYS A 316 -31.84 8.88 -73.33
CA CYS A 316 -32.71 7.74 -73.63
C CYS A 316 -33.55 7.31 -72.42
N HIS A 317 -34.81 7.04 -72.71
CA HIS A 317 -35.97 6.75 -71.85
C HIS A 317 -35.89 5.42 -71.05
N PRO A 318 -36.85 5.17 -70.12
CA PRO A 318 -36.82 4.11 -69.14
C PRO A 318 -37.42 2.80 -69.69
N PHE A 319 -37.00 1.68 -69.10
CA PHE A 319 -37.72 0.41 -69.23
C PHE A 319 -38.06 -0.12 -67.83
N GLN A 320 -39.37 -0.17 -67.56
CA GLN A 320 -39.98 -0.89 -66.46
C GLN A 320 -40.01 -2.39 -66.78
N SER A 321 -39.76 -3.21 -65.76
CA SER A 321 -40.56 -4.38 -65.40
C SER A 321 -40.26 -4.74 -63.96
#